data_AF-A0A561WX01-F1
#
_entry.id   AF-A0A561WX01-F1
#
_cell.length_a   1.000
_cell.length_b   1.000
_cell.length_c   1.000
_cell.angle_alpha   90.00
_cell.angle_beta   90.00
_cell.angle_gamma   90.00
#
_symmetry.space_group_name_H-M   'P 1'
#
loop_
_entity.id
_entity.type
_entity.pdbx_description
1 polymer ?
#
loop_
_entity_poly.entity_id
_entity_poly.type
_entity_poly.pdbx_seq_one_letter_code
_entity_poly.pdbx_strand_id
1 'polypeptide(L)'
;MTVTRPRPGRAAPLFARVVAGLVATLLLAGCGLVVRSRPAAALRFEFAPTTGDGYMNQVLTIVNEGTQVLAPTLEFTALDAAGRTLPSVRVASVYGSDRGRLVVPPGASSDVLTFTGAGARAAEDVTVSVRTAEPVDAPPVDAEPVVTPVDDAGRVLDRNSRFTAVSLRNDDSEQMSVRLVYIIWSKPPADQRQQAERVVPVGDLIVLPPKHTTLVPVTGEARAAVADAAGRVPTSIKAYQSR
;
A
#
# COMPACT_ATOMS: atom_id res chain seq x y z
N MET A 1 -16.27 -34.44 -55.12
CA MET A 1 -16.73 -34.87 -56.46
C MET A 1 -18.24 -35.11 -56.40
N THR A 2 -18.98 -34.96 -57.49
CA THR A 2 -20.37 -34.43 -57.48
C THR A 2 -21.50 -35.47 -57.54
N VAL A 3 -22.52 -35.33 -56.67
CA VAL A 3 -23.87 -35.95 -56.68
C VAL A 3 -24.76 -35.22 -55.62
N THR A 4 -26.08 -34.94 -55.75
CA THR A 4 -26.99 -34.98 -56.92
C THR A 4 -28.15 -33.95 -56.81
N ARG A 5 -28.81 -33.75 -57.96
CA ARG A 5 -30.19 -33.27 -58.33
C ARG A 5 -31.38 -33.67 -57.40
N PRO A 6 -32.66 -33.22 -57.64
CA PRO A 6 -33.21 -32.27 -58.65
C PRO A 6 -34.24 -31.19 -58.18
N ARG A 7 -34.52 -30.27 -59.12
CA ARG A 7 -35.77 -29.52 -59.47
C ARG A 7 -37.14 -30.23 -59.21
N PRO A 8 -38.32 -29.57 -59.47
CA PRO A 8 -38.64 -28.13 -59.62
C PRO A 8 -39.94 -27.69 -58.87
N GLY A 9 -40.36 -26.42 -59.00
CA GLY A 9 -41.71 -25.97 -58.62
C GLY A 9 -42.02 -24.51 -58.98
N ARG A 10 -42.37 -24.23 -60.25
CA ARG A 10 -42.86 -22.91 -60.67
C ARG A 10 -44.38 -22.87 -60.57
N ALA A 11 -44.91 -21.99 -59.72
CA ALA A 11 -46.28 -21.48 -59.83
C ALA A 11 -46.35 -20.06 -59.28
N ALA A 12 -46.76 -19.12 -60.12
CA ALA A 12 -47.33 -17.83 -59.74
C ALA A 12 -48.71 -17.76 -60.43
N PRO A 13 -49.69 -17.05 -59.86
CA PRO A 13 -49.76 -15.62 -60.18
C PRO A 13 -50.26 -14.70 -59.05
N LEU A 14 -49.85 -13.42 -59.19
CA LEU A 14 -50.61 -12.19 -58.94
C LEU A 14 -51.77 -12.19 -57.92
N PHE A 15 -51.58 -11.44 -56.83
CA PHE A 15 -52.56 -10.43 -56.39
C PHE A 15 -51.84 -9.23 -55.76
N ALA A 16 -52.34 -8.01 -56.01
CA ALA A 16 -51.71 -6.76 -55.60
C ALA A 16 -52.33 -6.18 -54.31
N ARG A 17 -51.47 -5.62 -53.45
CA ARG A 17 -51.72 -4.54 -52.46
C ARG A 17 -50.34 -4.09 -51.92
N VAL A 18 -49.84 -2.89 -52.19
CA VAL A 18 -50.25 -1.55 -51.72
C VAL A 18 -49.72 -1.22 -50.31
N VAL A 19 -48.75 -0.28 -50.29
CA VAL A 19 -48.41 0.71 -49.24
C VAL A 19 -47.50 0.31 -48.05
N ALA A 20 -46.28 0.89 -48.12
CA ALA A 20 -45.49 1.60 -47.09
C ALA A 20 -45.14 1.00 -45.72
N GLY A 21 -43.94 1.35 -45.26
CA GLY A 21 -43.72 1.73 -43.86
C GLY A 21 -42.42 1.25 -43.22
N LEU A 22 -41.51 2.18 -42.95
CA LEU A 22 -40.44 2.11 -41.93
C LEU A 22 -39.58 0.82 -41.85
N VAL A 23 -38.43 0.81 -42.53
CA VAL A 23 -37.25 0.11 -42.01
C VAL A 23 -36.65 1.00 -40.92
N ALA A 24 -37.01 0.73 -39.66
CA ALA A 24 -36.39 1.39 -38.52
C ALA A 24 -34.96 0.84 -38.33
N THR A 25 -33.96 1.57 -38.83
CA THR A 25 -32.55 1.25 -38.63
C THR A 25 -32.19 1.46 -37.17
N LEU A 26 -32.26 0.40 -36.34
CA LEU A 26 -31.72 0.43 -34.98
C LEU A 26 -30.20 0.55 -35.04
N LEU A 27 -29.71 1.78 -35.10
CA LEU A 27 -28.36 2.12 -34.68
C LEU A 27 -28.27 1.88 -33.17
N LEU A 28 -27.95 0.64 -32.79
CA LEU A 28 -27.43 0.32 -31.48
C LEU A 28 -26.05 0.99 -31.37
N ALA A 29 -26.07 2.28 -31.03
CA ALA A 29 -24.94 2.99 -30.47
C ALA A 29 -24.63 2.34 -29.13
N GLY A 30 -23.87 1.24 -29.19
CA GLY A 30 -23.27 0.58 -28.05
C GLY A 30 -22.23 1.51 -27.45
N CYS A 31 -22.68 2.52 -26.70
CA CYS A 31 -21.88 3.18 -25.69
C CYS A 31 -21.47 2.09 -24.70
N GLY A 32 -20.33 1.46 -24.97
CA GLY A 32 -19.71 0.51 -24.08
C GLY A 32 -19.54 1.20 -22.73
N LEU A 33 -20.35 0.77 -21.76
CA LEU A 33 -20.14 1.08 -20.36
C LEU A 33 -18.84 0.40 -19.95
N VAL A 34 -17.72 1.05 -20.28
CA VAL A 34 -16.44 0.82 -19.64
C VAL A 34 -16.64 1.24 -18.21
N VAL A 35 -17.05 0.28 -17.38
CA VAL A 35 -17.09 0.41 -15.93
C VAL A 35 -15.65 0.66 -15.50
N ARG A 36 -15.29 1.94 -15.40
CA ARG A 36 -14.03 2.36 -14.79
C ARG A 36 -14.12 1.96 -13.33
N SER A 37 -13.54 0.81 -12.99
CA SER A 37 -13.29 0.41 -11.62
C SER A 37 -12.65 1.60 -10.89
N ARG A 38 -13.30 2.08 -9.84
CA ARG A 38 -12.74 3.17 -9.03
C ARG A 38 -11.42 2.68 -8.44
N PRO A 39 -10.31 3.43 -8.47
CA PRO A 39 -9.02 2.96 -7.94
C PRO A 39 -9.11 2.45 -6.48
N ALA A 40 -9.95 3.08 -5.66
CA ALA A 40 -10.23 2.65 -4.29
C ALA A 40 -10.86 1.24 -4.17
N ALA A 41 -11.58 0.76 -5.19
CA ALA A 41 -12.21 -0.56 -5.21
C ALA A 41 -11.23 -1.70 -5.56
N ALA A 42 -9.98 -1.37 -5.92
CA ALA A 42 -8.91 -2.33 -6.15
C ALA A 42 -8.03 -2.56 -4.91
N LEU A 43 -8.30 -1.85 -3.80
CA LEU A 43 -7.55 -1.98 -2.56
C LEU A 43 -8.27 -2.92 -1.58
N ARG A 44 -7.52 -3.88 -1.03
CA ARG A 44 -7.92 -4.74 0.08
C ARG A 44 -6.98 -4.58 1.25
N PHE A 45 -7.48 -4.87 2.44
CA PHE A 45 -6.81 -4.59 3.71
C PHE A 45 -6.89 -5.81 4.61
N GLU A 46 -5.78 -6.12 5.27
CA GLU A 46 -5.69 -7.15 6.31
C GLU A 46 -4.81 -6.60 7.43
N PHE A 47 -5.27 -6.67 8.68
CA PHE A 47 -4.55 -6.15 9.83
C PHE A 47 -4.10 -7.28 10.76
N ALA A 48 -2.81 -7.27 11.09
CA ALA A 48 -2.18 -8.20 12.01
C ALA A 48 -1.83 -7.50 13.33
N PRO A 49 -2.61 -7.68 14.42
CA PRO A 49 -2.28 -7.10 15.73
C PRO A 49 -0.95 -7.64 16.29
N THR A 50 -0.58 -8.87 15.93
CA THR A 50 0.69 -9.52 16.20
C THR A 50 1.17 -10.25 14.95
N THR A 51 2.49 -10.25 14.70
CA THR A 51 3.12 -10.98 13.59
C THR A 51 4.12 -12.05 14.05
N GLY A 52 4.15 -12.32 15.37
CA GLY A 52 5.05 -13.29 16.00
C GLY A 52 6.29 -12.67 16.64
N ASP A 53 7.01 -13.46 17.43
CA ASP A 53 8.14 -12.99 18.23
C ASP A 53 9.28 -12.44 17.36
N GLY A 54 9.73 -11.22 17.69
CA GLY A 54 10.81 -10.53 16.98
C GLY A 54 10.41 -9.77 15.71
N TYR A 55 9.12 -9.82 15.32
CA TYR A 55 8.55 -9.09 14.20
C TYR A 55 7.79 -7.83 14.66
N MET A 56 7.37 -7.01 13.69
CA MET A 56 6.64 -5.75 13.95
C MET A 56 5.15 -6.05 14.18
N ASN A 57 4.61 -5.64 15.31
CA ASN A 57 3.17 -5.73 15.57
C ASN A 57 2.39 -4.60 14.88
N GLN A 58 1.05 -4.76 14.81
CA GLN A 58 0.12 -3.79 14.22
C GLN A 58 0.43 -3.46 12.76
N VAL A 59 0.73 -4.49 11.96
CA VAL A 59 0.97 -4.35 10.52
C VAL A 59 -0.37 -4.34 9.78
N LEU A 60 -0.56 -3.32 8.94
CA LEU A 60 -1.63 -3.27 7.95
C LEU A 60 -1.06 -3.70 6.60
N THR A 61 -1.42 -4.89 6.14
CA THR A 61 -1.19 -5.31 4.76
C THR A 61 -2.19 -4.61 3.85
N ILE A 62 -1.70 -3.96 2.81
CA ILE A 62 -2.49 -3.32 1.76
C ILE A 62 -2.23 -4.06 0.46
N VAL A 63 -3.26 -4.69 -0.11
CA VAL A 63 -3.18 -5.38 -1.39
C VAL A 63 -3.85 -4.51 -2.45
N ASN A 64 -3.09 -4.14 -3.48
CA ASN A 64 -3.57 -3.47 -4.68
C ASN A 64 -3.74 -4.51 -5.80
N GLU A 65 -4.98 -4.92 -6.03
CA GLU A 65 -5.38 -5.85 -7.10
C GLU A 65 -5.52 -5.16 -8.47
N GLY A 66 -5.21 -3.86 -8.54
CA GLY A 66 -5.20 -3.05 -9.76
C GLY A 66 -3.86 -3.11 -10.51
N THR A 67 -3.81 -2.42 -11.64
CA THR A 67 -2.60 -2.33 -12.50
C THR A 67 -1.85 -1.00 -12.37
N GLN A 68 -2.38 -0.05 -11.59
CA GLN A 68 -1.78 1.26 -11.37
C GLN A 68 -1.11 1.31 -9.99
N VAL A 69 0.00 2.04 -9.89
CA VAL A 69 0.57 2.44 -8.60
C VAL A 69 -0.36 3.47 -7.95
N LEU A 70 -0.70 3.30 -6.67
CA LEU A 70 -1.66 4.14 -5.95
C LEU A 70 -1.04 4.74 -4.68
N ALA A 71 -1.47 5.94 -4.30
CA ALA A 71 -1.24 6.53 -2.99
C ALA A 71 -2.59 6.74 -2.29
N PRO A 72 -3.00 5.85 -1.38
CA PRO A 72 -4.27 5.97 -0.67
C PRO A 72 -4.19 6.99 0.47
N THR A 73 -5.32 7.65 0.73
CA THR A 73 -5.61 8.29 2.01
C THR A 73 -6.66 7.44 2.72
N LEU A 74 -6.22 6.68 3.72
CA LEU A 74 -7.02 5.77 4.52
C LEU A 74 -7.59 6.44 5.77
N GLU A 75 -8.69 5.89 6.23
CA GLU A 75 -9.31 6.12 7.52
C GLU A 75 -9.35 4.81 8.29
N PHE A 76 -9.27 4.91 9.62
CA PHE A 76 -9.19 3.77 10.51
C PHE A 76 -10.17 3.92 11.67
N THR A 77 -10.90 2.86 11.97
CA THR A 77 -11.69 2.73 13.21
C THR A 77 -11.18 1.52 13.98
N ALA A 78 -10.61 1.75 15.18
CA ALA A 78 -10.15 0.67 16.05
C ALA A 78 -11.32 -0.16 16.57
N LEU A 79 -11.14 -1.48 16.61
CA LEU A 79 -12.11 -2.47 17.09
C LEU A 79 -11.51 -3.27 18.26
N ASP A 80 -12.34 -3.69 19.20
CA ASP A 80 -11.97 -4.65 20.24
C ASP A 80 -12.07 -6.12 19.77
N ALA A 81 -11.70 -7.06 20.66
CA ALA A 81 -11.78 -8.51 20.41
C ALA A 81 -13.18 -9.03 20.01
N ALA A 82 -14.24 -8.26 20.24
CA ALA A 82 -15.61 -8.59 19.87
C ALA A 82 -16.08 -7.83 18.61
N GLY A 83 -15.17 -7.16 17.90
CA GLY A 83 -15.46 -6.36 16.71
C GLY A 83 -16.18 -5.04 17.00
N ARG A 84 -16.23 -4.59 18.26
CA ARG A 84 -16.92 -3.35 18.67
C ARG A 84 -15.97 -2.17 18.54
N THR A 85 -16.48 -1.04 18.09
CA THR A 85 -15.67 0.17 17.92
C THR A 85 -15.15 0.70 19.25
N LEU A 86 -13.93 1.23 19.23
CA LEU A 86 -13.26 1.88 20.35
C LEU A 86 -13.21 3.41 20.11
N PRO A 87 -14.30 4.16 20.38
CA PRO A 87 -14.43 5.56 19.95
C PRO A 87 -13.44 6.54 20.62
N SER A 88 -12.82 6.14 21.72
CA SER A 88 -11.77 6.91 22.42
C SER A 88 -10.36 6.58 21.94
N VAL A 89 -10.20 5.67 20.97
CA VAL A 89 -8.93 5.23 20.41
C VAL A 89 -8.72 5.87 19.05
N ARG A 90 -7.61 6.59 18.90
CA ARG A 90 -7.14 7.14 17.62
C ARG A 90 -6.12 6.19 17.03
N VAL A 91 -6.26 5.93 15.74
CA VAL A 91 -5.32 5.14 14.95
C VAL A 91 -4.61 6.08 13.97
N ALA A 92 -3.29 5.97 13.87
CA ALA A 92 -2.49 6.72 12.90
C ALA A 92 -1.46 5.80 12.24
N SER A 93 -1.15 6.05 10.97
CA SER A 93 -0.20 5.26 10.19
C SER A 93 1.23 5.79 10.29
N VAL A 94 2.19 4.87 10.33
CA VAL A 94 3.63 5.17 10.46
C VAL A 94 4.20 5.63 9.12
N TYR A 95 3.92 4.92 8.03
CA TYR A 95 4.43 5.23 6.69
C TYR A 95 3.54 6.23 5.93
N GLY A 96 2.31 6.49 6.38
CA GLY A 96 1.49 7.58 5.88
C GLY A 96 0.42 7.18 4.86
N SER A 97 -0.07 5.94 4.92
CA SER A 97 -1.32 5.55 4.25
C SER A 97 -2.54 6.34 4.71
N ASP A 98 -2.54 6.94 5.91
CA ASP A 98 -3.58 7.89 6.37
C ASP A 98 -3.44 9.31 5.80
N ARG A 99 -2.40 9.57 4.99
CA ARG A 99 -2.01 10.92 4.54
C ARG A 99 -1.67 11.00 3.05
N GLY A 100 -1.96 9.96 2.26
CA GLY A 100 -1.64 9.94 0.82
C GLY A 100 -0.14 9.90 0.54
N ARG A 101 0.69 9.47 1.51
CA ARG A 101 2.16 9.46 1.41
C ARG A 101 2.71 8.10 1.03
N LEU A 102 2.18 7.01 1.62
CA LEU A 102 2.60 5.65 1.26
C LEU A 102 2.19 5.37 -0.19
N VAL A 103 3.16 4.93 -0.99
CA VAL A 103 2.95 4.47 -2.36
C VAL A 103 2.79 2.95 -2.35
N VAL A 104 1.75 2.47 -3.02
CA VAL A 104 1.30 1.08 -3.07
C VAL A 104 1.27 0.64 -4.54
N PRO A 105 2.34 -0.01 -5.04
CA PRO A 105 2.34 -0.65 -6.35
C PRO A 105 1.29 -1.78 -6.44
N PRO A 106 0.99 -2.30 -7.64
CA PRO A 106 0.28 -3.57 -7.81
C PRO A 106 0.91 -4.69 -6.96
N GLY A 107 0.09 -5.53 -6.32
CA GLY A 107 0.55 -6.54 -5.38
C GLY A 107 0.37 -6.11 -3.92
N ALA A 108 1.30 -6.49 -3.05
CA ALA A 108 1.20 -6.24 -1.61
C ALA A 108 2.15 -5.12 -1.15
N SER A 109 1.71 -4.31 -0.21
CA SER A 109 2.52 -3.37 0.57
C SER A 109 2.11 -3.46 2.03
N SER A 110 2.86 -2.81 2.92
CA SER A 110 2.56 -2.79 4.36
C SER A 110 2.69 -1.38 4.92
N ASP A 111 1.83 -1.03 5.86
CA ASP A 111 2.01 0.08 6.80
C ASP A 111 2.05 -0.47 8.24
N VAL A 112 2.53 0.31 9.19
CA VAL A 112 2.41 0.02 10.63
C VAL A 112 1.39 1.00 11.21
N LEU A 113 0.52 0.54 12.09
CA LEU A 113 -0.46 1.38 12.77
C LEU A 113 -0.06 1.62 14.23
N THR A 114 -0.47 2.77 14.76
CA THR A 114 -0.27 3.16 16.16
C THR A 114 -1.61 3.49 16.79
N PHE A 115 -1.80 3.08 18.05
CA PHE A 115 -3.07 3.22 18.76
C PHE A 115 -2.88 4.09 20.01
N THR A 116 -3.63 5.18 20.10
CA THR A 116 -3.51 6.15 21.21
C THR A 116 -4.87 6.50 21.80
N GLY A 117 -4.90 6.93 23.07
CA GLY A 117 -6.13 7.27 23.78
C GLY A 117 -6.64 6.17 24.72
N ALA A 118 -7.78 6.43 25.36
CA ALA A 118 -8.34 5.53 26.35
C ALA A 118 -8.84 4.23 25.71
N GLY A 119 -8.35 3.09 26.19
CA GLY A 119 -8.67 1.77 25.63
C GLY A 119 -7.79 1.32 24.47
N ALA A 120 -6.74 2.06 24.08
CA ALA A 120 -5.88 1.72 22.93
C ALA A 120 -5.28 0.30 23.00
N ARG A 121 -4.98 -0.18 24.21
CA ARG A 121 -4.47 -1.54 24.49
C ARG A 121 -5.49 -2.67 24.26
N ALA A 122 -6.77 -2.35 24.13
CA ALA A 122 -7.84 -3.30 23.82
C ALA A 122 -8.15 -3.40 22.32
N ALA A 123 -7.48 -2.60 21.46
CA ALA A 123 -7.67 -2.67 20.02
C ALA A 123 -7.09 -3.98 19.49
N GLU A 124 -7.92 -4.86 18.93
CA GLU A 124 -7.50 -6.11 18.29
C GLU A 124 -7.52 -6.02 16.76
N ASP A 125 -8.35 -5.14 16.20
CA ASP A 125 -8.53 -5.01 14.75
C ASP A 125 -8.82 -3.55 14.33
N VAL A 126 -8.83 -3.28 13.02
CA VAL A 126 -9.23 -1.99 12.44
C VAL A 126 -10.19 -2.18 11.26
N THR A 127 -11.31 -1.45 11.27
CA THR A 127 -12.03 -1.18 10.02
C THR A 127 -11.27 -0.12 9.24
N VAL A 128 -11.00 -0.39 7.96
CA VAL A 128 -10.32 0.54 7.04
C VAL A 128 -11.32 1.08 6.02
N SER A 129 -11.37 2.40 5.84
CA SER A 129 -12.08 3.05 4.72
C SER A 129 -11.12 3.85 3.85
N VAL A 130 -11.36 3.84 2.53
CA VAL A 130 -10.54 4.60 1.56
C VAL A 130 -11.23 5.94 1.29
N ARG A 131 -10.64 7.05 1.74
CA ARG A 131 -11.12 8.40 1.38
C ARG A 131 -10.76 8.73 -0.07
N THR A 132 -9.49 8.55 -0.41
CA THR A 132 -8.96 8.74 -1.77
C THR A 132 -7.96 7.63 -2.10
N ALA A 133 -7.80 7.34 -3.38
CA ALA A 133 -6.73 6.50 -3.92
C ALA A 133 -6.26 7.16 -5.21
N GLU A 134 -5.17 7.92 -5.12
CA GLU A 134 -4.64 8.71 -6.23
C GLU A 134 -3.65 7.87 -7.04
N PRO A 135 -3.79 7.78 -8.38
CA PRO A 135 -2.74 7.23 -9.22
C PRO A 135 -1.43 8.01 -9.06
N VAL A 136 -0.33 7.28 -8.98
CA VAL A 136 1.03 7.84 -8.95
C VAL A 136 1.72 7.46 -10.25
N ASP A 137 2.31 8.45 -10.92
CA ASP A 137 3.17 8.23 -12.08
C ASP A 137 4.56 7.80 -11.60
N ALA A 138 4.69 6.51 -11.30
CA ALA A 138 5.91 5.85 -10.87
C ALA A 138 5.95 4.45 -11.47
N PRO A 139 7.15 3.93 -11.81
CA PRO A 139 7.27 2.53 -12.21
C PRO A 139 6.89 1.61 -11.02
N PRO A 140 6.29 0.43 -11.27
CA PRO A 140 6.26 -0.62 -10.27
C PRO A 140 7.71 -1.06 -10.00
N VAL A 141 7.99 -1.43 -8.74
CA VAL A 141 9.28 -2.01 -8.33
C VAL A 141 9.02 -3.38 -7.72
N ASP A 142 9.90 -4.33 -8.00
CA ASP A 142 9.83 -5.72 -7.55
C ASP A 142 10.69 -5.96 -6.29
N ALA A 143 11.61 -5.03 -5.98
CA ALA A 143 12.50 -5.10 -4.82
C ALA A 143 12.27 -3.97 -3.80
N GLU A 144 12.24 -4.31 -2.51
CA GLU A 144 12.30 -3.32 -1.43
C GLU A 144 13.71 -2.69 -1.34
N PRO A 145 13.82 -1.40 -0.95
CA PRO A 145 15.10 -0.78 -0.61
C PRO A 145 15.79 -1.48 0.56
N VAL A 146 17.07 -1.81 0.39
CA VAL A 146 17.91 -2.36 1.47
C VAL A 146 18.43 -1.24 2.36
N VAL A 147 18.17 -1.35 3.66
CA VAL A 147 18.45 -0.32 4.68
C VAL A 147 19.49 -0.84 5.67
N THR A 148 20.70 -0.30 5.62
CA THR A 148 21.84 -0.75 6.46
C THR A 148 22.35 0.38 7.36
N PRO A 149 22.21 0.30 8.70
CA PRO A 149 22.83 1.25 9.63
C PRO A 149 24.36 1.24 9.55
N VAL A 150 25.00 2.42 9.57
CA VAL A 150 26.47 2.54 9.56
C VAL A 150 27.01 3.63 10.50
N ASP A 151 28.27 3.49 10.91
CA ASP A 151 29.05 4.52 11.63
C ASP A 151 29.72 5.54 10.68
N ASP A 152 30.38 6.56 11.26
CA ASP A 152 31.11 7.60 10.51
C ASP A 152 32.32 7.05 9.69
N ALA A 153 32.74 5.81 9.94
CA ALA A 153 33.78 5.11 9.19
C ALA A 153 33.19 4.11 8.17
N GLY A 154 31.87 4.10 7.97
CA GLY A 154 31.17 3.22 7.04
C GLY A 154 31.03 1.77 7.51
N ARG A 155 31.30 1.46 8.79
CA ARG A 155 31.11 0.11 9.34
C ARG A 155 29.63 -0.18 9.53
N VAL A 156 29.19 -1.36 9.10
CA VAL A 156 27.83 -1.85 9.34
C VAL A 156 27.59 -2.09 10.83
N LEU A 157 26.43 -1.65 11.32
CA LEU A 157 26.00 -1.77 12.71
C LEU A 157 24.65 -2.49 12.81
N ASP A 158 24.37 -3.09 13.97
CA ASP A 158 23.02 -3.55 14.29
C ASP A 158 22.05 -2.36 14.42
N ARG A 159 20.77 -2.58 14.10
CA ARG A 159 19.71 -1.55 14.12
C ARG A 159 19.44 -0.93 15.50
N ASN A 160 19.82 -1.62 16.58
CA ASN A 160 19.71 -1.12 17.96
C ASN A 160 21.04 -0.50 18.45
N SER A 161 22.09 -0.47 17.62
CA SER A 161 23.33 0.24 17.92
C SER A 161 23.20 1.74 17.66
N ARG A 162 24.16 2.53 18.14
CA ARG A 162 24.22 3.97 17.84
C ARG A 162 24.89 4.20 16.47
N PHE A 163 24.09 4.28 15.42
CA PHE A 163 24.54 4.63 14.06
C PHE A 163 24.45 6.14 13.80
N THR A 164 25.18 6.62 12.78
CA THR A 164 25.22 8.04 12.37
C THR A 164 24.77 8.27 10.93
N ALA A 165 24.72 7.21 10.12
CA ALA A 165 24.15 7.24 8.79
C ALA A 165 23.45 5.90 8.45
N VAL A 166 22.71 5.89 7.35
CA VAL A 166 22.07 4.72 6.76
C VAL A 166 22.58 4.57 5.34
N SER A 167 23.22 3.45 5.03
CA SER A 167 23.46 3.04 3.65
C SER A 167 22.16 2.48 3.09
N LEU A 168 21.57 3.21 2.14
CA LEU A 168 20.29 2.93 1.51
C LEU A 168 20.55 2.49 0.06
N ARG A 169 20.18 1.26 -0.28
CA ARG A 169 20.45 0.66 -1.60
C ARG A 169 19.17 0.27 -2.32
N ASN A 170 19.07 0.65 -3.59
CA ASN A 170 18.06 0.17 -4.51
C ASN A 170 18.62 -1.03 -5.28
N ASP A 171 18.07 -2.22 -5.02
CA ASP A 171 18.41 -3.44 -5.77
C ASP A 171 17.52 -3.67 -7.00
N ASP A 172 16.58 -2.78 -7.27
CA ASP A 172 15.70 -2.78 -8.44
C ASP A 172 16.39 -2.20 -9.69
N SER A 173 15.83 -2.51 -10.87
CA SER A 173 16.14 -1.89 -12.17
C SER A 173 15.43 -0.55 -12.37
N GLU A 174 14.39 -0.27 -11.59
CA GLU A 174 13.60 0.96 -11.68
C GLU A 174 13.97 1.97 -10.58
N GLN A 175 13.64 3.25 -10.80
CA GLN A 175 13.85 4.30 -9.80
C GLN A 175 12.74 4.24 -8.75
N MET A 176 13.11 4.37 -7.47
CA MET A 176 12.15 4.48 -6.37
C MET A 176 12.25 5.83 -5.67
N SER A 177 11.11 6.40 -5.29
CA SER A 177 11.03 7.51 -4.34
C SER A 177 10.65 6.94 -2.97
N VAL A 178 11.48 7.18 -1.96
CA VAL A 178 11.34 6.55 -0.64
C VAL A 178 11.53 7.54 0.49
N ARG A 179 10.90 7.25 1.64
CA ARG A 179 11.19 7.92 2.92
C ARG A 179 11.73 6.91 3.92
N LEU A 180 12.56 7.39 4.83
CA LEU A 180 13.08 6.61 5.96
C LEU A 180 12.38 7.02 7.25
N VAL A 181 12.08 6.03 8.10
CA VAL A 181 11.63 6.23 9.49
C VAL A 181 12.43 5.37 10.45
N TYR A 182 12.79 5.97 11.59
CA TYR A 182 13.29 5.28 12.76
C TYR A 182 12.14 5.07 13.73
N ILE A 183 11.90 3.83 14.12
CA ILE A 183 10.81 3.39 14.99
C ILE A 183 11.42 2.89 16.29
N ILE A 184 10.99 3.49 17.40
CA ILE A 184 11.28 3.04 18.75
C ILE A 184 10.04 2.28 19.24
N TRP A 185 10.24 1.03 19.63
CA TRP A 185 9.17 0.14 20.03
C TRP A 185 9.11 -0.01 21.55
N SER A 186 7.89 -0.07 22.09
CA SER A 186 7.67 -0.43 23.48
C SER A 186 8.27 -1.81 23.80
N LYS A 187 8.72 -1.99 25.04
CA LYS A 187 9.07 -3.32 25.58
C LYS A 187 8.05 -3.73 26.65
N PRO A 188 6.84 -4.13 26.26
CA PRO A 188 5.80 -4.47 27.21
C PRO A 188 6.07 -5.84 27.88
N PRO A 189 5.36 -6.18 28.96
CA PRO A 189 5.28 -7.55 29.47
C PRO A 189 4.73 -8.53 28.42
N ALA A 190 4.97 -9.83 28.61
CA ALA A 190 4.68 -10.86 27.60
C ALA A 190 3.20 -11.06 27.25
N ASP A 191 2.27 -10.58 28.08
CA ASP A 191 0.82 -10.60 27.85
C ASP A 191 0.31 -9.41 27.02
N GLN A 192 1.20 -8.49 26.63
CA GLN A 192 0.87 -7.20 26.03
C GLN A 192 1.55 -6.99 24.69
N ARG A 193 0.80 -6.46 23.72
CA ARG A 193 1.28 -6.24 22.36
C ARG A 193 2.18 -5.00 22.28
N GLN A 194 3.38 -5.18 21.72
CA GLN A 194 4.30 -4.09 21.41
C GLN A 194 3.65 -3.07 20.47
N GLN A 195 3.80 -1.78 20.75
CA GLN A 195 3.42 -0.65 19.90
C GLN A 195 4.67 0.14 19.50
N ALA A 196 4.59 0.92 18.41
CA ALA A 196 5.58 1.97 18.14
C ALA A 196 5.33 3.15 19.09
N GLU A 197 6.22 3.37 20.06
CA GLU A 197 6.10 4.46 21.04
C GLU A 197 6.50 5.81 20.45
N ARG A 198 7.49 5.79 19.54
CA ARG A 198 7.96 6.98 18.83
C ARG A 198 8.40 6.61 17.42
N VAL A 199 7.95 7.40 16.46
CA VAL A 199 8.32 7.32 15.05
C VAL A 199 8.98 8.64 14.67
N VAL A 200 10.19 8.59 14.14
CA VAL A 200 10.97 9.77 13.77
C VAL A 200 11.39 9.65 12.29
N PRO A 201 10.97 10.57 11.41
CA PRO A 201 11.46 10.62 10.03
C PRO A 201 12.98 10.81 10.00
N VAL A 202 13.65 10.15 9.05
CA VAL A 202 15.10 10.29 8.82
C VAL A 202 15.33 11.00 7.49
N GLY A 203 15.45 12.32 7.56
CA GLY A 203 15.54 13.17 6.36
C GLY A 203 14.20 13.35 5.65
N ASP A 204 14.28 13.77 4.39
CA ASP A 204 13.14 14.08 3.52
C ASP A 204 12.80 12.93 2.56
N LEU A 205 12.14 13.23 1.44
CA LEU A 205 11.93 12.27 0.35
C LEU A 205 13.26 12.05 -0.38
N ILE A 206 13.62 10.79 -0.61
CA ILE A 206 14.85 10.38 -1.28
C ILE A 206 14.47 9.73 -2.61
N VAL A 207 14.96 10.31 -3.71
CA VAL A 207 14.91 9.67 -5.03
C VAL A 207 16.14 8.79 -5.16
N LEU A 208 15.95 7.48 -5.27
CA LEU A 208 17.00 6.48 -5.24
C LEU A 208 17.14 5.81 -6.62
N PRO A 209 18.21 6.11 -7.38
CA PRO A 209 18.38 5.57 -8.73
C PRO A 209 18.48 4.03 -8.77
N PRO A 210 18.19 3.40 -9.92
CA PRO A 210 18.39 1.97 -10.14
C PRO A 210 19.78 1.47 -9.73
N LYS A 211 19.86 0.30 -9.11
CA LYS A 211 21.12 -0.40 -8.75
C LYS A 211 22.12 0.48 -7.98
N HIS A 212 21.66 1.53 -7.29
CA HIS A 212 22.50 2.53 -6.64
C HIS A 212 22.46 2.45 -5.12
N THR A 213 23.53 2.90 -4.45
CA THR A 213 23.62 3.02 -2.99
C THR A 213 23.89 4.47 -2.62
N THR A 214 23.05 5.04 -1.76
CA THR A 214 23.19 6.41 -1.24
C THR A 214 23.36 6.37 0.27
N LEU A 215 24.28 7.18 0.79
CA LEU A 215 24.45 7.36 2.24
C LEU A 215 23.53 8.47 2.73
N VAL A 216 22.61 8.14 3.64
CA VAL A 216 21.67 9.08 4.24
C VAL A 216 22.16 9.43 5.66
N PRO A 217 22.58 10.69 5.93
CA PRO A 217 23.06 11.07 7.26
C PRO A 217 21.89 11.16 8.26
N VAL A 218 22.08 10.60 9.45
CA VAL A 218 21.10 10.69 10.54
C VAL A 218 21.37 11.96 11.34
N THR A 219 20.50 12.96 11.17
CA THR A 219 20.65 14.30 11.74
C THR A 219 19.45 14.69 12.61
N GLY A 220 19.51 15.87 13.23
CA GLY A 220 18.38 16.47 13.96
C GLY A 220 17.75 15.54 15.00
N GLU A 221 16.41 15.47 14.97
CA GLU A 221 15.62 14.65 15.90
C GLU A 221 15.95 13.15 15.78
N ALA A 222 16.16 12.64 14.55
CA ALA A 222 16.51 11.23 14.34
C ALA A 222 17.83 10.86 15.03
N ARG A 223 18.83 11.75 15.00
CA ARG A 223 20.10 11.54 15.70
C ARG A 223 19.92 11.50 17.22
N ALA A 224 19.05 12.34 17.77
CA ALA A 224 18.72 12.33 19.18
C ALA A 224 17.95 11.05 19.58
N ALA A 225 17.00 10.62 18.75
CA ALA A 225 16.22 9.40 18.97
C ALA A 225 17.08 8.13 18.91
N VAL A 226 17.99 8.00 17.95
CA VAL A 226 18.96 6.89 17.87
C VAL A 226 19.89 6.91 19.10
N ALA A 227 20.37 8.08 19.52
CA ALA A 227 21.26 8.18 20.68
C ALA A 227 20.58 7.83 22.02
N ASP A 228 19.29 8.13 22.17
CA ASP A 228 18.50 7.77 23.36
C ASP A 228 18.04 6.30 23.34
N ALA A 229 17.70 5.73 22.19
CA ALA A 229 17.19 4.36 22.12
C ALA A 229 18.29 3.28 22.11
N ALA A 230 19.48 3.59 21.59
CA ALA A 230 20.54 2.61 21.33
C ALA A 230 20.87 1.71 22.54
N GLY A 231 20.79 0.40 22.33
CA GLY A 231 21.06 -0.65 23.32
C GLY A 231 20.04 -0.78 24.45
N ARG A 232 19.02 0.11 24.54
CA ARG A 232 18.05 0.11 25.66
C ARG A 232 16.72 -0.55 25.32
N VAL A 233 16.21 -0.29 24.11
CA VAL A 233 14.87 -0.69 23.64
C VAL A 233 14.95 -1.27 22.23
N PRO A 234 13.98 -2.12 21.80
CA PRO A 234 13.95 -2.61 20.43
C PRO A 234 13.67 -1.47 19.45
N THR A 235 14.41 -1.41 18.36
CA THR A 235 14.25 -0.37 17.33
C THR A 235 14.23 -0.95 15.92
N SER A 236 13.74 -0.16 14.97
CA SER A 236 13.77 -0.45 13.54
C SER A 236 14.11 0.80 12.75
N ILE A 237 14.92 0.65 11.71
CA ILE A 237 15.02 1.63 10.62
C ILE A 237 14.35 0.99 9.41
N LYS A 238 13.44 1.72 8.76
CA LYS A 238 12.66 1.22 7.62
C LYS A 238 12.57 2.27 6.54
N ALA A 239 12.71 1.83 5.29
CA ALA A 239 12.37 2.61 4.11
C ALA A 239 11.05 2.12 3.55
N TYR A 240 10.25 3.02 2.99
CA TYR A 240 8.99 2.71 2.31
C TYR A 240 8.84 3.64 1.10
N GLN A 241 8.15 3.16 0.07
CA GLN A 241 7.89 3.95 -1.13
C GLN A 241 6.95 5.11 -0.80
N SER A 242 7.28 6.32 -1.27
CA SER A 242 6.58 7.54 -0.91
C SER A 242 6.60 8.57 -2.02
N ARG A 243 5.67 9.52 -1.92
CA ARG A 243 5.70 10.82 -2.61
C ARG A 243 5.82 12.01 -1.62
#